data_AF-W7VQR0-F1
#
_entry.id   AF-W7VQR0-F1
#
_cell.length_a   1.000
_cell.length_b   1.000
_cell.length_c   1.000
_cell.angle_alpha   90.00
_cell.angle_beta   90.00
_cell.angle_gamma   90.00
#
_symmetry.space_group_name_H-M   'P 1'
#
loop_
_entity.id
_entity.type
_entity.pdbx_description
1 polymer ?
#
loop_
_entity_poly.entity_id
_entity_poly.type
_entity_poly.pdbx_seq_one_letter_code
_entity_poly.pdbx_strand_id
1 'polypeptide(L)'
;MTDLSALPLGTTEAWLARRPDLIAAERQLAAATANIGVAKADLYPRISLSGLLGLNAATLGDLGRSESAIYSLGAGLSWSVLDFGRVRSRIAASEARAQASLASYEQTVATALEETEGALTQFTRNAQRAERLDRAARSAEEAAGLARLRYDAA
;
A
#
# COMPACT_ATOMS: atom_id res chain seq x y z
N MET A 1 -13.93 19.27 16.97
CA MET A 1 -13.64 19.05 15.55
C MET A 1 -12.94 20.29 15.03
N THR A 2 -11.63 20.34 15.19
CA THR A 2 -10.83 21.50 14.78
C THR A 2 -10.69 21.44 13.27
N ASP A 3 -11.19 22.46 12.58
CA ASP A 3 -11.20 22.51 11.12
C ASP A 3 -9.76 22.53 10.58
N LEU A 4 -9.36 21.44 9.94
CA LEU A 4 -8.03 21.25 9.35
C LEU A 4 -7.77 22.22 8.18
N SER A 5 -8.82 22.86 7.64
CA SER A 5 -8.75 23.88 6.58
C SER A 5 -7.95 25.13 6.97
N ALA A 6 -7.76 25.37 8.28
CA ALA A 6 -7.15 26.60 8.80
C ALA A 6 -5.61 26.60 8.78
N LEU A 7 -4.96 25.45 8.55
CA LEU A 7 -3.51 25.36 8.36
C LEU A 7 -3.18 25.38 6.85
N PRO A 8 -2.12 26.07 6.40
CA PRO A 8 -1.73 26.18 4.99
C PRO A 8 -1.12 24.87 4.45
N LEU A 9 -1.77 23.73 4.73
CA LEU A 9 -1.32 22.38 4.43
C LEU A 9 -2.18 21.72 3.32
N GLY A 10 -3.26 22.37 2.86
CA GLY A 10 -4.20 21.84 1.87
C GLY A 10 -5.40 21.12 2.50
N THR A 11 -6.23 20.44 1.69
CA THR A 11 -7.36 19.65 2.22
C THR A 11 -6.88 18.31 2.77
N THR A 12 -7.62 17.77 3.74
CA THR A 12 -7.34 16.45 4.34
C THR A 12 -7.31 15.35 3.27
N GLU A 13 -8.19 15.39 2.27
CA GLU A 13 -8.18 14.39 1.20
C GLU A 13 -6.91 14.47 0.35
N ALA A 14 -6.42 15.68 0.05
CA ALA A 14 -5.21 15.86 -0.74
C ALA A 14 -3.96 15.36 0.00
N TRP A 15 -3.94 15.42 1.33
CA TRP A 15 -2.85 14.90 2.15
C TRP A 15 -2.91 13.37 2.27
N LEU A 16 -4.10 12.81 2.53
CA LEU A 16 -4.32 11.35 2.54
C LEU A 16 -3.99 10.70 1.18
N ALA A 17 -4.32 11.36 0.08
CA ALA A 17 -4.01 10.86 -1.27
C ALA A 17 -2.50 10.80 -1.58
N ARG A 18 -1.65 11.50 -0.81
CA ARG A 18 -0.19 11.52 -0.98
C ARG A 18 0.54 10.53 -0.09
N ARG A 19 -0.16 9.88 0.85
CA ARG A 19 0.42 8.94 1.81
C ARG A 19 0.82 7.63 1.12
N PRO A 20 2.11 7.24 1.13
CA PRO A 20 2.60 6.06 0.41
C PRO A 20 2.05 4.74 0.96
N ASP A 21 1.74 4.68 2.25
CA ASP A 21 1.11 3.54 2.92
C ASP A 21 -0.34 3.34 2.44
N LEU A 22 -1.12 4.42 2.31
CA LEU A 22 -2.48 4.36 1.76
C LEU A 22 -2.49 3.93 0.29
N ILE A 23 -1.57 4.48 -0.52
CA ILE A 23 -1.42 4.07 -1.92
C ILE A 23 -1.04 2.58 -1.99
N ALA A 24 -0.14 2.09 -1.15
CA ALA A 24 0.22 0.68 -1.12
C ALA A 24 -0.97 -0.22 -0.75
N ALA A 25 -1.74 0.15 0.27
CA ALA A 25 -2.93 -0.59 0.69
C ALA A 25 -4.03 -0.60 -0.39
N GLU A 26 -4.27 0.54 -1.05
CA GLU A 26 -5.19 0.64 -2.19
C GLU A 26 -4.75 -0.27 -3.35
N ARG A 27 -3.47 -0.29 -3.68
CA ARG A 27 -2.93 -1.16 -4.76
C ARG A 27 -3.04 -2.64 -4.41
N GLN A 28 -2.87 -3.00 -3.15
CA GLN A 28 -3.10 -4.36 -2.66
C GLN A 28 -4.58 -4.76 -2.79
N LEU A 29 -5.51 -3.88 -2.41
CA LEU A 29 -6.95 -4.10 -2.60
C LEU A 29 -7.31 -4.24 -4.10
N ALA A 30 -6.75 -3.39 -4.95
CA ALA A 30 -6.96 -3.47 -6.40
C ALA A 30 -6.45 -4.81 -6.97
N ALA A 31 -5.27 -5.27 -6.53
CA ALA A 31 -4.73 -6.57 -6.92
C ALA A 31 -5.60 -7.74 -6.42
N ALA A 32 -6.08 -7.69 -5.19
CA ALA A 32 -6.97 -8.70 -4.63
C ALA A 32 -8.32 -8.76 -5.39
N THR A 33 -8.87 -7.60 -5.75
CA THR A 33 -10.08 -7.50 -6.58
C THR A 33 -9.85 -8.07 -7.98
N ALA A 34 -8.70 -7.78 -8.61
CA ALA A 34 -8.35 -8.34 -9.91
C ALA A 34 -8.24 -9.88 -9.87
N ASN A 35 -7.73 -10.45 -8.78
CA ASN A 35 -7.66 -11.90 -8.59
C ASN A 35 -9.04 -12.57 -8.54
N ILE A 36 -10.10 -11.86 -8.13
CA ILE A 36 -11.48 -12.37 -8.27
C ILE A 36 -11.81 -12.58 -9.74
N GLY A 37 -11.44 -11.63 -10.61
CA GLY A 37 -11.60 -11.75 -12.06
C GLY A 37 -10.85 -12.95 -12.63
N VAL A 38 -9.61 -13.17 -12.18
CA VAL A 38 -8.81 -14.35 -12.54
C VAL A 38 -9.51 -15.64 -12.09
N ALA A 39 -10.02 -15.70 -10.87
CA ALA A 39 -10.75 -16.87 -10.37
C ALA A 39 -12.08 -17.09 -11.12
N LYS A 40 -12.76 -16.02 -11.55
CA LYS A 40 -13.96 -16.10 -12.39
C LYS A 40 -13.64 -16.57 -13.81
N ALA A 41 -12.45 -16.27 -14.34
CA ALA A 41 -12.02 -16.73 -15.66
C ALA A 41 -11.95 -18.26 -15.75
N ASP A 42 -11.72 -18.97 -14.63
CA ASP A 42 -11.75 -20.43 -14.57
C ASP A 42 -13.14 -21.05 -14.84
N LEU A 43 -14.21 -20.24 -14.90
CA LEU A 43 -15.54 -20.67 -15.35
C LEU A 43 -15.60 -20.88 -16.88
N TYR A 44 -14.66 -20.30 -17.61
CA TYR A 44 -14.62 -20.32 -19.07
C TYR A 44 -13.54 -21.30 -19.57
N PRO A 45 -13.64 -21.76 -20.84
CA PRO A 45 -12.60 -22.57 -21.45
C PRO A 45 -11.28 -21.81 -21.54
N ARG A 46 -10.17 -22.48 -21.20
CA ARG A 46 -8.81 -21.97 -21.41
C ARG A 46 -8.29 -22.48 -22.74
N ILE A 47 -7.92 -21.56 -23.62
CA ILE A 47 -7.27 -21.83 -24.90
C ILE A 47 -5.78 -21.58 -24.72
N SER A 48 -4.95 -22.54 -25.12
CA SER A 48 -3.49 -22.41 -25.17
C SER A 48 -2.98 -22.61 -26.59
N LEU A 49 -1.92 -21.90 -26.94
CA LEU A 49 -1.20 -22.07 -28.19
C LEU A 49 0.27 -22.26 -27.85
N SER A 50 0.86 -23.32 -28.39
CA SER A 50 2.25 -23.71 -28.15
C SER A 50 2.93 -23.96 -29.49
N GLY A 51 4.19 -23.57 -29.60
CA GLY A 51 4.99 -23.79 -30.79
C GLY A 51 6.44 -24.08 -30.42
N LEU A 52 7.09 -24.89 -31.23
CA LEU A 52 8.50 -25.23 -31.12
C LEU A 52 9.18 -24.98 -32.46
N LEU A 53 10.37 -24.40 -32.41
CA LEU A 53 11.29 -24.27 -33.54
C LEU A 53 12.68 -24.61 -33.03
N GLY A 54 13.40 -25.49 -33.71
CA GLY A 54 14.72 -25.89 -33.25
C GLY A 54 15.45 -26.81 -34.21
N LEU A 55 16.60 -27.29 -33.76
CA LEU A 55 17.36 -28.32 -34.46
C LEU A 55 17.37 -29.57 -33.59
N ASN A 56 17.08 -30.72 -34.18
CA ASN A 56 17.19 -32.02 -33.55
C ASN A 56 17.95 -32.97 -34.49
N ALA A 57 19.07 -33.50 -34.01
CA ALA A 57 19.93 -34.38 -34.76
C ALA A 57 20.53 -35.45 -33.84
N ALA A 58 20.72 -36.66 -34.35
CA ALA A 58 21.29 -37.78 -33.59
C ALA A 58 22.80 -37.62 -33.32
N THR A 59 23.50 -36.84 -34.15
CA THR A 59 24.93 -36.54 -33.98
C THR A 59 25.18 -35.04 -34.12
N LEU A 60 26.29 -34.56 -33.53
CA LEU A 60 26.70 -33.15 -33.64
C LEU A 60 27.06 -32.74 -35.08
N GLY A 61 27.51 -33.67 -35.93
CA GLY A 61 27.89 -33.38 -37.32
C GLY A 61 26.69 -33.14 -38.25
N ASP A 62 25.49 -33.51 -37.82
CA ASP A 62 24.25 -33.32 -38.56
C ASP A 62 23.49 -32.05 -38.11
N LEU A 63 23.92 -31.42 -37.01
CA LEU A 63 23.40 -30.12 -36.59
C LEU A 63 23.73 -29.06 -37.64
N GLY A 64 22.70 -28.32 -38.08
CA GLY A 64 22.84 -27.26 -39.08
C GLY A 64 22.56 -27.73 -40.51
N ARG A 65 22.30 -29.03 -40.74
CA ARG A 65 21.72 -29.52 -42.00
C ARG A 65 20.23 -29.19 -42.05
N SER A 66 19.66 -29.04 -43.25
CA SER A 66 18.23 -28.77 -43.44
C SER A 66 17.34 -29.83 -42.78
N GLU A 67 17.79 -31.08 -42.76
CA GLU A 67 17.09 -32.23 -42.16
C GLU A 67 17.03 -32.17 -40.63
N SER A 68 17.92 -31.41 -39.99
CA SER A 68 17.92 -31.25 -38.53
C SER A 68 16.86 -30.26 -38.06
N ALA A 69 16.26 -29.46 -38.95
CA ALA A 69 15.24 -28.49 -38.58
C ALA A 69 13.94 -29.18 -38.15
N ILE A 70 13.50 -28.90 -36.92
CA ILE A 70 12.21 -29.33 -36.40
C ILE A 70 11.34 -28.12 -36.11
N TYR A 71 10.05 -28.26 -36.39
CA TYR A 71 9.04 -27.30 -35.99
C TYR A 71 7.78 -28.04 -35.55
N SER A 72 7.06 -27.47 -34.59
CA SER A 72 5.72 -27.91 -34.23
C SER A 72 4.85 -26.73 -33.82
N LEU A 73 3.56 -26.84 -34.08
CA LEU A 73 2.54 -25.90 -33.63
C LEU A 73 1.36 -26.72 -33.10
N GLY A 74 0.95 -26.45 -31.88
CA GLY A 74 -0.14 -27.16 -31.22
C GLY A 74 -1.01 -26.19 -30.42
N ALA A 75 -2.32 -26.32 -30.60
CA ALA A 75 -3.30 -25.62 -29.79
C ALA A 75 -3.95 -26.59 -28.79
N GLY A 76 -4.27 -26.11 -27.60
CA GLY A 76 -4.98 -26.83 -26.55
C GLY A 76 -6.24 -26.11 -26.12
N LEU A 77 -7.28 -26.87 -25.81
CA LEU A 77 -8.49 -26.38 -25.16
C LEU A 77 -8.72 -27.20 -23.90
N SER A 78 -8.80 -26.53 -22.74
CA SER A 78 -9.12 -27.17 -21.46
C SER A 78 -10.31 -26.48 -20.80
N TRP A 79 -11.31 -27.23 -20.38
CA TRP A 79 -12.47 -26.69 -19.70
C TRP A 79 -12.94 -27.63 -18.58
N SER A 80 -13.10 -27.09 -17.37
CA SER A 80 -13.45 -27.87 -16.18
C SER A 80 -14.97 -27.89 -15.94
N VAL A 81 -15.73 -28.52 -16.85
CA VAL A 81 -17.21 -28.56 -16.80
C VAL A 81 -17.74 -29.38 -15.62
N LEU A 82 -16.98 -30.36 -15.13
CA LEU A 82 -17.43 -31.26 -14.06
C LEU A 82 -17.00 -30.78 -12.66
N ASP A 83 -16.21 -29.70 -12.56
CA ASP A 83 -15.54 -29.26 -11.33
C ASP A 83 -16.02 -27.89 -10.83
N PHE A 84 -17.26 -27.52 -11.18
CA PHE A 84 -17.87 -26.23 -10.81
C PHE A 84 -17.86 -25.97 -9.30
N GLY A 85 -17.94 -27.02 -8.46
CA GLY A 85 -17.79 -26.89 -7.02
C GLY A 85 -16.43 -26.30 -6.63
N ARG A 86 -15.34 -26.86 -7.15
CA ARG A 86 -13.97 -26.37 -6.89
C ARG A 86 -13.77 -24.95 -7.41
N VAL A 87 -14.27 -24.64 -8.60
CA VAL A 87 -14.16 -23.29 -9.18
C VAL A 87 -14.91 -22.27 -8.31
N ARG A 88 -16.15 -22.57 -7.89
CA ARG A 88 -16.91 -21.71 -6.98
C ARG A 88 -16.21 -21.50 -5.64
N SER A 89 -15.65 -22.55 -5.04
CA SER A 89 -14.89 -22.43 -3.80
C SER A 89 -13.64 -21.55 -3.97
N ARG A 90 -12.96 -21.61 -5.11
CA ARG A 90 -11.82 -20.72 -5.42
C ARG A 90 -12.27 -19.27 -5.57
N ILE A 91 -13.40 -19.01 -6.24
CA ILE A 91 -13.98 -17.68 -6.35
C ILE A 91 -14.31 -17.12 -4.97
N ALA A 92 -15.03 -17.88 -4.14
CA ALA A 92 -15.37 -17.48 -2.77
C ALA A 92 -14.12 -17.21 -1.92
N ALA A 93 -13.07 -18.04 -2.05
CA ALA A 93 -11.80 -17.79 -1.37
C ALA A 93 -11.11 -16.51 -1.88
N SER A 94 -11.19 -16.19 -3.17
CA SER A 94 -10.66 -14.94 -3.71
C SER A 94 -11.45 -13.72 -3.24
N GLU A 95 -12.78 -13.83 -3.15
CA GLU A 95 -13.66 -12.78 -2.63
C GLU A 95 -13.37 -12.51 -1.15
N ALA A 96 -13.19 -13.55 -0.34
CA ALA A 96 -12.80 -13.41 1.06
C ALA A 96 -11.43 -12.71 1.23
N ARG A 97 -10.44 -13.03 0.38
CA ARG A 97 -9.14 -12.33 0.39
C ARG A 97 -9.26 -10.85 0.01
N ALA A 98 -10.13 -10.52 -0.94
CA ALA A 98 -10.41 -9.13 -1.29
C ALA A 98 -11.10 -8.38 -0.16
N GLN A 99 -12.04 -9.00 0.55
CA GLN A 99 -12.65 -8.43 1.76
C GLN A 99 -11.63 -8.19 2.87
N ALA A 100 -10.71 -9.13 3.11
CA ALA A 100 -9.63 -8.93 4.07
C ALA A 100 -8.70 -7.76 3.66
N SER A 101 -8.42 -7.63 2.36
CA SER A 101 -7.64 -6.51 1.83
C SER A 101 -8.37 -5.17 1.98
N LEU A 102 -9.70 -5.17 1.82
CA LEU A 102 -10.53 -3.99 2.03
C LEU A 102 -10.49 -3.56 3.51
N ALA A 103 -10.66 -4.50 4.44
CA ALA A 103 -10.55 -4.21 5.86
C ALA A 103 -9.16 -3.68 6.24
N SER A 104 -8.10 -4.19 5.60
CA SER A 104 -6.73 -3.69 5.81
C SER A 104 -6.55 -2.26 5.29
N TYR A 105 -7.15 -1.94 4.14
CA TYR A 105 -7.18 -0.57 3.61
C TYR A 105 -7.95 0.37 4.55
N GLU A 106 -9.14 -0.02 5.00
CA GLU A 106 -9.95 0.76 5.95
C GLU A 106 -9.20 1.00 7.28
N GLN A 107 -8.51 -0.02 7.80
CA GLN A 107 -7.65 0.13 8.98
C GLN A 107 -6.51 1.12 8.75
N THR A 108 -5.87 1.08 7.58
CA THR A 108 -4.79 2.03 7.24
C THR A 108 -5.31 3.46 7.18
N VAL A 109 -6.52 3.67 6.64
CA VAL A 109 -7.20 4.98 6.64
C VAL A 109 -7.49 5.42 8.07
N ALA A 110 -8.04 4.55 8.91
CA ALA A 110 -8.34 4.86 10.31
C ALA A 110 -7.07 5.25 11.10
N THR A 111 -5.99 4.48 10.97
CA THR A 111 -4.70 4.79 11.60
C THR A 111 -4.12 6.11 11.09
N ALA A 112 -4.24 6.39 9.78
CA ALA A 112 -3.76 7.65 9.22
C ALA A 112 -4.51 8.87 9.78
N LEU A 113 -5.82 8.74 10.04
CA LEU A 113 -6.63 9.77 10.68
C LEU A 113 -6.21 9.95 12.14
N GLU A 114 -6.07 8.86 12.89
CA GLU A 114 -5.63 8.87 14.30
C GLU A 114 -4.26 9.56 14.47
N GLU A 115 -3.28 9.22 13.63
CA GLU A 115 -1.96 9.84 13.64
C GLU A 115 -2.02 11.36 13.39
N THR A 116 -2.90 11.78 12.49
CA THR A 116 -3.08 13.20 12.15
C THR A 116 -3.68 13.97 13.33
N GLU A 117 -4.73 13.42 13.96
CA GLU A 117 -5.35 13.99 15.16
C GLU A 117 -4.36 14.06 16.34
N GLY A 118 -3.57 12.99 16.52
CA GLY A 118 -2.52 12.92 17.52
C GLY A 118 -1.44 13.98 17.29
N ALA A 119 -0.96 14.12 16.05
CA ALA A 119 0.04 15.12 15.69
C ALA A 119 -0.45 16.55 15.93
N LEU A 120 -1.70 16.88 15.56
CA LEU A 120 -2.26 18.20 15.78
C LEU A 120 -2.43 18.53 17.27
N THR A 121 -2.88 17.55 18.05
CA THR A 121 -3.02 17.69 19.50
C THR A 121 -1.66 17.91 20.16
N GLN A 122 -0.65 17.12 19.77
CA GLN A 122 0.73 17.25 20.24
C GLN A 122 1.29 18.65 19.91
N PHE A 123 1.10 19.11 18.67
CA PHE A 123 1.54 20.42 18.21
C PHE A 123 0.94 21.55 19.05
N THR A 124 -0.38 21.52 19.25
CA THR A 124 -1.11 22.53 20.03
C THR A 124 -0.61 22.57 21.49
N ARG A 125 -0.44 21.39 22.11
CA ARG A 125 0.08 21.31 23.49
C ARG A 125 1.52 21.81 23.61
N ASN A 126 2.36 21.51 22.62
CA ASN A 126 3.74 21.97 22.58
C ASN A 126 3.83 23.48 22.42
N ALA A 127 3.01 24.09 21.56
CA ALA A 127 2.93 25.54 21.41
C ALA A 127 2.56 26.23 22.73
N GLN A 128 1.52 25.74 23.42
CA GLN A 128 1.13 26.27 24.73
C GLN A 128 2.20 26.05 25.79
N ARG A 129 2.92 24.93 25.75
CA ARG A 129 4.03 24.65 26.68
C ARG A 129 5.19 25.60 26.44
N ALA A 130 5.55 25.86 25.19
CA ALA A 130 6.61 26.81 24.83
C ALA A 130 6.31 28.20 25.37
N GLU A 131 5.07 28.68 25.22
CA GLU A 131 4.64 29.98 25.76
C GLU A 131 4.73 30.06 27.29
N ARG A 132 4.35 28.99 28.00
CA ARG A 132 4.47 28.94 29.47
C ARG A 132 5.93 28.91 29.93
N LEU A 133 6.78 28.17 29.23
CA LEU A 133 8.21 28.09 29.54
C LEU A 133 8.90 29.44 29.29
N ASP A 134 8.54 30.11 28.20
CA ASP A 134 9.04 31.45 27.89
C ASP A 134 8.66 32.49 28.97
N ARG A 135 7.39 32.46 29.42
CA ARG A 135 6.97 33.29 30.57
C ARG A 135 7.74 32.96 31.85
N ALA A 136 7.92 31.68 32.16
CA ALA A 136 8.67 31.26 33.34
C ALA A 136 10.16 31.67 33.28
N ALA A 137 10.78 31.61 32.10
CA ALA A 137 12.15 32.05 31.88
C ALA A 137 12.29 33.56 32.15
N ARG A 138 11.40 34.37 31.58
CA ARG A 138 11.37 35.83 31.81
C ARG A 138 11.21 36.19 33.29
N SER A 139 10.29 35.54 34.00
CA SER A 139 10.12 35.77 35.45
C SER A 139 11.34 35.33 36.28
N ALA A 140 12.04 34.27 35.87
CA ALA A 140 13.26 33.82 36.54
C ALA A 140 14.43 34.80 36.32
N GLU A 141 14.57 35.36 35.12
CA GLU A 141 15.55 36.41 34.81
C GLU A 141 15.30 37.68 35.64
N GLU A 142 14.05 38.12 35.73
CA GLU A 142 13.65 39.26 36.57
C GLU A 142 13.99 39.02 38.05
N ALA A 143 13.67 37.84 38.58
CA ALA A 143 13.96 37.48 39.97
C ALA A 143 15.48 37.42 40.25
N ALA A 144 16.26 36.88 39.32
CA ALA A 144 17.71 36.84 39.42
C ALA A 144 18.32 38.26 39.42
N GLY A 145 17.81 39.15 38.57
CA GLY A 145 18.21 40.56 38.54
C GLY A 145 17.93 41.28 39.86
N LEU A 146 16.74 41.09 40.44
CA LEU A 146 16.37 41.66 41.74
C LEU A 146 17.23 41.12 42.89
N ALA A 147 17.54 39.82 42.88
CA ALA A 147 18.41 39.21 43.87
C ALA A 147 19.84 39.77 43.80
N ARG A 148 20.35 40.00 42.59
CA ARG A 148 21.66 40.63 42.35
C ARG A 148 21.72 42.04 42.94
N LEU A 149 20.72 42.87 42.62
CA LEU A 149 20.64 44.25 43.13
C LEU A 149 20.61 44.30 44.66
N ARG A 150 19.92 43.36 45.31
CA ARG A 150 19.89 43.27 46.79
C ARG A 150 21.22 42.85 47.39
N TYR A 151 21.95 41.96 46.72
CA TYR A 151 23.27 41.51 47.17
C TYR A 151 24.30 42.64 47.07
N ASP A 152 24.30 43.40 45.97
CA ASP A 152 25.27 44.47 45.74
C ASP A 152 25.00 45.73 46.61
N ALA A 153 23.78 45.85 47.17
CA ALA A 153 23.39 46.95 48.06
C ALA A 153 23.61 46.66 49.57
N ALA A 154 24.02 45.44 49.92
CA ALA A 154 24.35 45.01 51.28
C ALA A 154 25.86 45.14 51.55
#